data_AF-A0A9E2PUR4-F1
#
_entry.id   AF-A0A9E2PUR4-F1
#
_cell.length_a   1.000
_cell.length_b   1.000
_cell.length_c   1.000
_cell.angle_alpha   90.00
_cell.angle_beta   90.00
_cell.angle_gamma   90.00
#
_symmetry.space_group_name_H-M   'P 1'
#
loop_
_entity.id
_entity.type
_entity.pdbx_description
1 polymer ?
#
loop_
_entity_poly.entity_id
_entity_poly.type
_entity_poly.pdbx_seq_one_letter_code
_entity_poly.pdbx_strand_id
1 'polypeptide(L)'
;MIKCPKCSALLDPASHGDLVFDGQVWCDRCHEYSRELIRPREIQEIESWCHMISTAFGFPPVQIENDANPAVYRLKSSVLMAEADHRQRSIRFYPPGCRLSTLCHELAHLYTGQDHTEEWAEMFAVLTAWVKSRLDNGKGPPGYQAIMSIYAGVPKRVY
;
A
#
# COMPACT_ATOMS: atom_id res chain seq x y z
N MET A 1 -8.60 18.62 8.87
CA MET A 1 -9.93 17.94 8.80
C MET A 1 -10.18 17.59 7.35
N ILE A 2 -10.00 16.31 6.99
CA ILE A 2 -9.98 15.86 5.60
C ILE A 2 -11.39 15.52 5.15
N LYS A 3 -11.75 15.86 3.90
CA LYS A 3 -13.05 15.54 3.29
C LYS A 3 -12.88 14.55 2.16
N CYS A 4 -13.75 13.55 2.06
CA CYS A 4 -13.77 12.68 0.89
C CYS A 4 -14.05 13.51 -0.39
N PRO A 5 -13.24 13.37 -1.46
CA PRO A 5 -13.42 14.14 -2.69
C PRO A 5 -14.76 13.93 -3.37
N LYS A 6 -15.35 12.72 -3.25
CA LYS A 6 -16.60 12.37 -3.94
C LYS A 6 -17.87 12.69 -3.16
N CYS A 7 -17.89 12.42 -1.86
CA CYS A 7 -19.10 12.58 -1.05
C CYS A 7 -19.01 13.70 0.00
N SER A 8 -17.85 14.37 0.11
CA SER A 8 -17.57 15.42 1.10
C SER A 8 -17.74 15.00 2.57
N ALA A 9 -17.88 13.69 2.85
CA ALA A 9 -17.89 13.17 4.20
C ALA A 9 -16.62 13.58 4.94
N LEU A 10 -16.76 14.03 6.19
CA LEU A 10 -15.63 14.26 7.07
C LEU A 10 -15.00 12.92 7.41
N LEU A 11 -13.71 12.85 7.21
CA LEU A 11 -12.93 11.64 7.46
C LEU A 11 -12.20 11.82 8.79
N ASP A 12 -12.22 10.77 9.62
CA ASP A 12 -11.52 10.71 10.89
C ASP A 12 -10.04 10.38 10.66
N PRO A 13 -9.10 11.31 10.96
CA PRO A 13 -7.65 11.12 10.86
C PRO A 13 -7.17 9.75 11.33
N ALA A 14 -7.70 9.26 12.46
CA ALA A 14 -7.30 8.00 13.08
C ALA A 14 -7.82 6.74 12.35
N SER A 15 -8.70 6.88 11.36
CA SER A 15 -9.34 5.79 10.62
C SER A 15 -8.96 5.77 9.13
N HIS A 16 -7.97 6.58 8.70
CA HIS A 16 -7.62 6.79 7.28
C HIS A 16 -6.64 5.80 6.68
N GLY A 17 -6.06 4.90 7.49
CA GLY A 17 -5.01 3.94 7.13
C GLY A 17 -5.20 3.23 5.78
N ASP A 18 -6.45 2.98 5.41
CA ASP A 18 -6.77 2.09 4.30
C ASP A 18 -7.37 2.77 3.07
N LEU A 19 -7.55 4.10 3.08
CA LEU A 19 -8.54 4.74 2.21
C LEU A 19 -7.96 5.78 1.25
N VAL A 20 -6.91 5.43 0.49
CA VAL A 20 -6.28 6.38 -0.43
C VAL A 20 -6.41 5.97 -1.90
N PHE A 21 -6.82 6.90 -2.75
CA PHE A 21 -6.81 6.75 -4.20
C PHE A 21 -6.41 8.05 -4.89
N ASP A 22 -5.56 7.95 -5.91
CA ASP A 22 -5.21 9.08 -6.79
C ASP A 22 -4.63 10.32 -6.06
N GLY A 23 -3.80 10.08 -5.04
CA GLY A 23 -3.15 11.14 -4.27
C GLY A 23 -4.06 11.88 -3.29
N GLN A 24 -5.30 11.40 -3.11
CA GLN A 24 -6.28 11.97 -2.18
C GLN A 24 -6.73 10.91 -1.17
N VAL A 25 -7.18 11.34 -0.01
CA VAL A 25 -7.78 10.46 1.02
C VAL A 25 -9.29 10.42 0.82
N TRP A 26 -9.86 9.22 0.82
CA TRP A 26 -11.27 8.92 0.52
C TRP A 26 -11.96 8.30 1.72
N CYS A 27 -13.30 8.22 1.73
CA CYS A 27 -14.00 7.34 2.66
C CYS A 27 -14.01 5.90 2.15
N ASP A 28 -14.16 4.94 3.06
CA ASP A 28 -14.37 3.51 2.84
C ASP A 28 -15.45 3.17 1.80
N ARG A 29 -16.48 4.02 1.68
CA ARG A 29 -17.57 3.85 0.71
C ARG A 29 -17.22 4.31 -0.70
N CYS A 30 -16.30 5.26 -0.85
CA CYS A 30 -15.97 5.88 -2.14
C CYS A 30 -14.59 5.49 -2.66
N HIS A 31 -13.76 4.91 -1.80
CA HIS A 31 -12.43 4.44 -2.10
C HIS A 31 -12.47 3.18 -2.98
N GLU A 32 -11.61 3.14 -3.99
CA GLU A 32 -11.36 1.94 -4.81
C GLU A 32 -9.87 1.85 -5.12
N TYR A 33 -9.18 0.77 -4.72
CA TYR A 33 -7.83 0.52 -5.22
C TYR A 33 -7.88 -0.05 -6.64
N SER A 34 -6.96 0.41 -7.50
CA SER A 34 -6.68 -0.25 -8.79
C SER A 34 -6.35 -1.73 -8.56
N ARG A 35 -6.85 -2.62 -9.42
CA ARG A 35 -6.59 -4.06 -9.34
C ARG A 35 -5.09 -4.38 -9.24
N GLU A 36 -4.26 -3.64 -9.95
CA GLU A 36 -2.81 -3.84 -9.92
C GLU A 36 -2.21 -3.48 -8.54
N LEU A 37 -2.75 -2.49 -7.83
CA LEU A 37 -2.23 -2.14 -6.49
C LEU A 37 -2.51 -3.24 -5.45
N ILE A 38 -3.65 -3.91 -5.55
CA ILE A 38 -4.07 -4.97 -4.62
C ILE A 38 -3.81 -6.39 -5.13
N ARG A 39 -3.27 -6.54 -6.35
CA ARG A 39 -2.88 -7.84 -6.91
C ARG A 39 -1.80 -8.46 -6.01
N PRO A 40 -1.92 -9.75 -5.63
CA PRO A 40 -0.82 -10.48 -5.01
C PRO A 40 0.41 -10.52 -5.92
N ARG A 41 1.58 -10.27 -5.35
CA ARG A 41 2.88 -10.19 -6.04
C ARG A 41 3.90 -11.10 -5.35
N GLU A 42 4.94 -11.46 -6.09
CA GLU A 42 6.08 -12.19 -5.55
C GLU A 42 6.91 -11.28 -4.63
N ILE A 43 7.61 -11.85 -3.65
CA ILE A 43 8.36 -11.03 -2.69
C ILE A 43 9.51 -10.28 -3.38
N GLN A 44 10.14 -10.88 -4.40
CA GLN A 44 11.20 -10.26 -5.19
C GLN A 44 10.68 -9.06 -6.00
N GLU A 45 9.41 -9.12 -6.43
CA GLU A 45 8.74 -7.99 -7.04
C GLU A 45 8.56 -6.84 -6.03
N ILE A 46 8.10 -7.17 -4.82
CA ILE A 46 7.93 -6.20 -3.71
C ILE A 46 9.26 -5.56 -3.31
N GLU A 47 10.34 -6.34 -3.20
CA GLU A 47 11.70 -5.85 -2.95
C GLU A 47 12.15 -4.85 -4.01
N SER A 48 11.93 -5.18 -5.28
CA SER A 48 12.28 -4.32 -6.40
C SER A 48 11.50 -3.01 -6.37
N TRP A 49 10.21 -3.06 -6.08
CA TRP A 49 9.39 -1.86 -5.88
C TRP A 49 9.84 -1.04 -4.67
N CYS A 50 10.13 -1.68 -3.54
CA CYS A 50 10.60 -1.03 -2.33
C CYS A 50 11.88 -0.23 -2.57
N HIS A 51 12.84 -0.83 -3.29
CA HIS A 51 14.06 -0.15 -3.69
C HIS A 51 13.77 1.05 -4.60
N MET A 52 12.95 0.85 -5.65
CA MET A 52 12.61 1.91 -6.60
C MET A 52 11.89 3.10 -5.94
N ILE A 53 10.98 2.83 -5.00
CA ILE A 53 10.28 3.85 -4.21
C ILE A 53 11.27 4.60 -3.31
N SER A 54 12.07 3.86 -2.53
CA SER A 54 13.02 4.46 -1.58
C SER A 54 14.01 5.38 -2.30
N THR A 55 14.54 4.95 -3.45
CA THR A 55 15.40 5.80 -4.29
C THR A 55 14.67 7.02 -4.83
N ALA A 56 13.45 6.86 -5.34
CA ALA A 56 12.69 7.97 -5.94
C ALA A 56 12.33 9.07 -4.93
N PHE A 57 12.10 8.70 -3.67
CA PHE A 57 11.72 9.62 -2.60
C PHE A 57 12.90 10.02 -1.69
N GLY A 58 14.13 9.57 -1.99
CA GLY A 58 15.33 9.94 -1.24
C GLY A 58 15.43 9.32 0.15
N PHE A 59 14.72 8.21 0.40
CA PHE A 59 14.75 7.49 1.67
C PHE A 59 15.81 6.37 1.66
N PRO A 60 16.43 6.07 2.82
CA PRO A 60 17.33 4.93 2.94
C PRO A 60 16.61 3.61 2.58
N PRO A 61 17.36 2.62 2.05
CA PRO A 61 16.82 1.30 1.74
C PRO A 61 16.06 0.70 2.93
N VAL A 62 14.97 0.00 2.63
CA VAL A 62 14.15 -0.73 3.60
C VAL A 62 14.29 -2.21 3.29
N GLN A 63 14.64 -2.99 4.30
CA GLN A 63 14.76 -4.44 4.17
C GLN A 63 13.37 -5.07 4.09
N ILE A 64 13.16 -6.00 3.16
CA ILE A 64 11.93 -6.78 3.08
C ILE A 64 12.19 -8.15 3.69
N GLU A 65 11.29 -8.57 4.58
CA GLU A 65 11.29 -9.89 5.20
C GLU A 65 10.03 -10.65 4.77
N ASN A 66 10.17 -11.94 4.50
CA ASN A 66 9.04 -12.83 4.25
C ASN A 66 8.88 -13.76 5.44
N ASP A 67 7.76 -13.66 6.15
CA ASP A 67 7.44 -14.57 7.23
C ASP A 67 6.22 -15.43 6.87
N ALA A 68 6.49 -16.72 6.65
CA ALA A 68 5.48 -17.71 6.34
C ALA A 68 4.77 -18.26 7.59
N ASN A 69 5.06 -17.75 8.80
CA ASN A 69 4.63 -18.37 10.06
C ASN A 69 3.09 -18.38 10.22
N PRO A 70 2.45 -19.56 10.12
CA PRO A 70 0.99 -19.72 10.09
C PRO A 70 0.29 -19.35 11.41
N ALA A 71 1.01 -19.00 12.47
CA ALA A 71 0.44 -18.67 13.79
C ALA A 71 -0.24 -17.28 13.83
N VAL A 72 0.21 -16.30 13.04
CA VAL A 72 -0.43 -14.97 12.92
C VAL A 72 -1.80 -15.07 12.22
N TYR A 73 -2.07 -16.21 11.56
CA TYR A 73 -3.24 -16.44 10.71
C TYR A 73 -4.46 -16.97 11.45
N ARG A 74 -4.35 -17.36 12.72
CA ARG A 74 -5.40 -18.14 13.38
C ARG A 74 -6.08 -17.41 14.53
N LEU A 75 -7.38 -17.18 14.28
CA LEU A 75 -8.52 -17.00 15.19
C LEU A 75 -8.98 -15.56 15.47
N LYS A 76 -9.97 -15.14 14.66
CA LYS A 76 -10.99 -14.10 14.93
C LYS A 76 -10.57 -12.62 14.89
N SER A 77 -9.37 -12.28 14.44
CA SER A 77 -8.95 -10.88 14.19
C SER A 77 -8.76 -10.58 12.71
N SER A 78 -8.71 -9.29 12.38
CA SER A 78 -8.16 -8.78 11.12
C SER A 78 -6.82 -9.48 10.81
N VAL A 79 -6.68 -9.98 9.59
CA VAL A 79 -5.45 -10.67 9.15
C VAL A 79 -4.34 -9.63 9.01
N LEU A 80 -3.27 -9.77 9.80
CA LEU A 80 -2.07 -8.95 9.64
C LEU A 80 -1.42 -9.27 8.29
N MET A 81 -1.29 -8.26 7.42
CA MET A 81 -0.76 -8.43 6.06
C MET A 81 0.73 -8.12 5.98
N ALA A 82 1.17 -7.12 6.73
CA ALA A 82 2.55 -6.76 6.92
C ALA A 82 2.72 -5.97 8.22
N GLU A 83 3.96 -5.73 8.61
CA GLU A 83 4.29 -4.81 9.71
C GLU A 83 5.64 -4.13 9.44
N ALA A 84 5.75 -2.85 9.80
CA ALA A 84 6.98 -2.09 9.80
C ALA A 84 7.72 -2.17 11.14
N ASP A 85 9.02 -2.53 11.10
CA ASP A 85 9.93 -2.41 12.25
C ASP A 85 10.78 -1.14 12.09
N HIS A 86 10.46 -0.10 12.86
CA HIS A 86 11.20 1.16 12.85
C HIS A 86 12.65 1.02 13.32
N ARG A 87 12.96 0.07 14.20
CA ARG A 87 14.32 -0.10 14.76
C ARG A 87 15.25 -0.74 13.74
N GLN A 88 14.75 -1.76 13.05
CA GLN A 88 15.52 -2.47 12.00
C GLN A 88 15.36 -1.82 10.62
N ARG A 89 14.40 -0.90 10.46
CA ARG A 89 13.99 -0.32 9.17
C ARG A 89 13.67 -1.43 8.16
N SER A 90 12.83 -2.36 8.59
CA SER A 90 12.38 -3.48 7.78
C SER A 90 10.86 -3.54 7.71
N ILE A 91 10.36 -4.22 6.68
CA ILE A 91 8.95 -4.55 6.53
C ILE A 91 8.84 -6.06 6.40
N ARG A 92 8.07 -6.68 7.30
CA ARG A 92 7.77 -8.10 7.26
C ARG A 92 6.42 -8.30 6.60
N PHE A 93 6.38 -9.12 5.55
CA PHE A 93 5.15 -9.51 4.87
C PHE A 93 4.68 -10.90 5.29
N TYR A 94 3.36 -11.03 5.40
CA TYR A 94 2.66 -12.27 5.70
C TYR A 94 1.75 -12.64 4.50
N PRO A 95 1.86 -13.82 3.86
CA PRO A 95 0.95 -14.27 2.79
C PRO A 95 -0.56 -14.21 3.18
N PRO A 96 -1.39 -13.24 2.74
CA PRO A 96 -1.56 -12.78 1.35
C PRO A 96 -1.22 -11.29 1.11
N GLY A 97 -0.46 -10.69 2.02
CA GLY A 97 -0.18 -9.26 2.12
C GLY A 97 0.82 -8.70 1.12
N CYS A 98 1.48 -9.54 0.30
CA CYS A 98 2.43 -9.09 -0.73
C CYS A 98 1.70 -8.34 -1.86
N ARG A 99 1.34 -7.09 -1.61
CA ARG A 99 0.62 -6.17 -2.50
C ARG A 99 1.30 -4.81 -2.45
N LEU A 100 1.18 -4.03 -3.53
CA LEU A 100 1.79 -2.69 -3.57
C LEU A 100 1.10 -1.70 -2.65
N SER A 101 -0.22 -1.84 -2.45
CA SER A 101 -0.94 -1.04 -1.46
C SER A 101 -0.39 -1.28 -0.05
N THR A 102 -0.14 -2.54 0.32
CA THR A 102 0.44 -2.92 1.61
C THR A 102 1.87 -2.41 1.74
N LEU A 103 2.70 -2.53 0.70
CA LEU A 103 4.04 -1.93 0.70
C LEU A 103 4.00 -0.41 0.93
N CYS A 104 3.12 0.31 0.23
CA CYS A 104 3.01 1.77 0.39
C CYS A 104 2.56 2.15 1.81
N HIS A 105 1.68 1.35 2.43
CA HIS A 105 1.20 1.56 3.80
C HIS A 105 2.36 1.45 4.79
N GLU A 106 3.12 0.36 4.74
CA GLU A 106 4.24 0.14 5.66
C GLU A 106 5.40 1.12 5.43
N LEU A 107 5.66 1.51 4.17
CA LEU A 107 6.63 2.57 3.86
C LEU A 107 6.19 3.92 4.43
N ALA A 108 4.89 4.25 4.42
CA ALA A 108 4.39 5.47 5.03
C ALA A 108 4.64 5.52 6.54
N HIS A 109 4.51 4.39 7.24
CA HIS A 109 4.94 4.28 8.64
C HIS A 109 6.44 4.57 8.77
N LEU A 110 7.29 3.87 8.03
CA LEU A 110 8.75 4.04 8.14
C LEU A 110 9.26 5.43 7.73
N TYR A 111 8.59 6.10 6.80
CA TYR A 111 9.03 7.40 6.28
C TYR A 111 8.61 8.56 7.15
N THR A 112 7.44 8.47 7.78
CA THR A 112 6.93 9.52 8.69
C THR A 112 7.31 9.28 10.14
N GLY A 113 7.56 8.01 10.53
CA GLY A 113 7.74 7.66 11.93
C GLY A 113 6.44 7.72 12.75
N GLN A 114 5.28 7.78 12.08
CA GLN A 114 3.98 8.02 12.70
C GLN A 114 3.00 6.87 12.42
N ASP A 115 1.99 6.77 13.28
CA ASP A 115 0.90 5.80 13.17
C ASP A 115 -0.40 6.49 12.77
N HIS A 116 -0.94 6.12 11.60
CA HIS A 116 -2.19 6.62 10.97
C HIS A 116 -2.55 8.09 11.27
N THR A 117 -1.58 8.99 11.29
CA THR A 117 -1.79 10.45 11.40
C THR A 117 -2.14 11.08 10.06
N GLU A 118 -2.42 12.39 10.05
CA GLU A 118 -2.60 13.17 8.82
C GLU A 118 -1.34 13.13 7.93
N GLU A 119 -0.15 13.33 8.52
CA GLU A 119 1.12 13.25 7.79
C GLU A 119 1.37 11.85 7.21
N TRP A 120 1.07 10.80 7.97
CA TRP A 120 1.11 9.43 7.50
C TRP A 120 0.17 9.22 6.30
N ALA A 121 -1.07 9.73 6.38
CA ALA A 121 -2.08 9.56 5.34
C ALA A 121 -1.69 10.28 4.05
N GLU A 122 -1.11 11.48 4.17
CA GLU A 122 -0.55 12.22 3.03
C GLU A 122 0.63 11.49 2.38
N MET A 123 1.55 10.96 3.18
CA MET A 123 2.68 10.16 2.67
C MET A 123 2.17 8.91 1.94
N PHE A 124 1.25 8.16 2.56
CA PHE A 124 0.64 6.99 1.93
C PHE A 124 -0.04 7.34 0.60
N ALA A 125 -0.68 8.52 0.53
CA ALA A 125 -1.30 9.02 -0.68
C ALA A 125 -0.32 9.28 -1.81
N VAL A 126 0.77 9.96 -1.49
CA VAL A 126 1.84 10.28 -2.44
C VAL A 126 2.49 9.00 -2.96
N LEU A 127 2.82 8.05 -2.09
CA LEU A 127 3.41 6.77 -2.47
C LEU A 127 2.49 5.98 -3.41
N THR A 128 1.22 5.85 -3.05
CA THR A 128 0.23 5.10 -3.83
C THR A 128 0.01 5.73 -5.21
N ALA A 129 -0.09 7.06 -5.29
CA ALA A 129 -0.25 7.78 -6.56
C ALA A 129 0.97 7.60 -7.46
N TRP A 130 2.17 7.65 -6.89
CA TRP A 130 3.42 7.47 -7.62
C TRP A 130 3.53 6.06 -8.20
N VAL A 131 3.25 5.02 -7.40
CA VAL A 131 3.25 3.63 -7.86
C VAL A 131 2.21 3.41 -8.96
N LYS A 132 0.99 3.93 -8.79
CA LYS A 132 -0.05 3.88 -9.82
C LYS A 132 0.42 4.49 -11.14
N SER A 133 0.93 5.72 -11.11
CA SER A 133 1.44 6.39 -12.31
C SER A 133 2.54 5.59 -13.01
N ARG A 134 3.41 4.91 -12.26
CA ARG A 134 4.44 4.01 -12.82
C ARG A 134 3.83 2.78 -13.48
N LEU A 135 2.85 2.13 -12.83
CA LEU A 135 2.12 1.00 -13.40
C LEU A 135 1.40 1.39 -14.69
N ASP A 136 0.69 2.52 -14.69
CA ASP A 136 -0.10 3.03 -15.82
C ASP A 136 0.77 3.30 -17.05
N ASN A 137 2.02 3.68 -16.83
CA ASN A 137 2.99 4.01 -17.89
C ASN A 137 3.96 2.85 -18.20
N GLY A 138 3.78 1.66 -17.62
CA GLY A 138 4.68 0.52 -17.83
C GLY A 138 6.11 0.73 -17.30
N LYS A 139 6.28 1.65 -16.33
CA LYS A 139 7.57 2.05 -15.73
C LYS A 139 7.81 1.37 -14.37
N GLY A 140 7.27 0.16 -14.19
CA GLY A 140 7.56 -0.66 -13.03
C GLY A 140 9.00 -1.22 -13.04
N PRO A 141 9.39 -1.97 -12.00
CA PRO A 141 10.68 -2.65 -11.97
C PRO A 141 10.88 -3.59 -13.18
N PRO A 142 12.11 -3.73 -13.67
CA PRO A 142 12.41 -4.66 -14.77
C PRO A 142 11.92 -6.08 -14.47
N GLY A 143 11.28 -6.72 -15.46
CA GLY A 143 10.73 -8.07 -15.31
C GLY A 143 9.33 -8.15 -14.70
N TYR A 144 8.81 -7.06 -14.14
CA TYR A 144 7.51 -7.03 -13.43
C TYR A 144 6.56 -5.98 -14.03
N GLN A 145 6.05 -6.27 -15.23
CA GLN A 145 5.10 -5.39 -15.93
C GLN A 145 3.69 -5.51 -15.35
N ALA A 146 2.89 -4.44 -15.49
CA ALA A 146 1.46 -4.50 -15.19
C ALA A 146 0.77 -5.51 -16.13
N ILE A 147 -0.05 -6.40 -15.58
CA ILE A 147 -0.65 -7.52 -16.31
C ILE A 147 -1.97 -7.09 -16.96
N MET A 148 -2.71 -6.18 -16.34
CA MET A 148 -3.97 -5.64 -16.86
C MET A 148 -3.87 -4.13 -17.12
N SER A 149 -4.56 -3.66 -18.17
CA SER A 149 -4.91 -2.24 -18.26
C SER A 149 -5.67 -1.86 -16.98
N ILE A 150 -5.16 -0.87 -16.26
CA ILE A 150 -5.74 -0.31 -15.03
C ILE A 150 -7.17 0.24 -15.19
N TYR A 151 -7.70 0.31 -16.41
CA TYR A 151 -9.09 0.63 -16.74
C TYR A 151 -10.04 -0.59 -16.78
N ALA A 152 -9.56 -1.81 -16.53
CA ALA A 152 -10.40 -3.00 -16.49
C ALA A 152 -11.24 -3.02 -15.19
N GLY A 153 -12.47 -2.53 -15.30
CA GLY A 153 -13.47 -2.42 -14.24
C GLY A 153 -13.57 -3.62 -13.29
N VAL A 154 -14.02 -3.34 -12.07
CA VAL A 154 -14.13 -4.20 -10.88
C VAL A 154 -14.61 -5.64 -11.18
N PRO A 155 -14.00 -6.70 -10.58
CA PRO A 155 -14.63 -8.01 -10.56
C PRO A 155 -15.72 -7.97 -9.49
N LYS A 156 -16.96 -8.30 -9.87
CA LYS A 156 -18.06 -8.49 -8.92
C LYS A 156 -17.57 -9.35 -7.76
N ARG A 157 -17.70 -8.82 -6.53
CA ARG A 157 -17.47 -9.55 -5.27
C ARG A 157 -18.07 -10.95 -5.41
N VAL A 158 -17.25 -11.99 -5.25
CA VAL A 158 -17.76 -13.33 -4.98
C VAL A 158 -17.87 -13.40 -3.46
N TYR A 159 -19.10 -13.60 -2.99
CA TYR A 159 -19.54 -13.59 -1.60
C TYR A 159 -18.80 -14.59 -0.72
#